data_AF-A0A661JVI7-F1
#
_entry.id   AF-A0A661JVI7-F1
#
_cell.length_a   1.000
_cell.length_b   1.000
_cell.length_c   1.000
_cell.angle_alpha   90.00
_cell.angle_beta   90.00
_cell.angle_gamma   90.00
#
_symmetry.space_group_name_H-M   'P 1'
#
loop_
_entity.id
_entity.type
_entity.pdbx_description
1 polymer ?
#
loop_
_entity_poly.entity_id
_entity_poly.type
_entity_poly.pdbx_seq_one_letter_code
_entity_poly.pdbx_strand_id
1 'polypeptide(L)'
;MEQFEARIPNIDGQMQILWWEMDELIVMLVCTCLGIAFGMMIPGAIVGFIVSKAIARMKMEKADGYYLHLLWWHGLFPLIKLRVPHWIREFYEV
;
A
#
# COMPACT_ATOMS: atom_id res chain seq x y z
N MET A 1 -37.63 12.70 8.33
CA MET A 1 -36.81 12.22 7.19
C MET A 1 -35.47 12.93 7.28
N GLU A 2 -34.66 12.56 8.27
CA GLU A 2 -33.30 13.09 8.37
C GLU A 2 -32.45 12.41 7.30
N GLN A 3 -31.91 13.20 6.37
CA GLN A 3 -30.89 12.69 5.45
C GLN A 3 -29.62 12.48 6.26
N PHE A 4 -29.34 11.23 6.64
CA PHE A 4 -28.01 10.85 7.07
C PHE A 4 -27.08 11.06 5.87
N GLU A 5 -26.29 12.13 5.90
CA GLU A 5 -25.16 12.31 4.99
C GLU A 5 -24.21 11.12 5.21
N ALA A 6 -24.37 10.07 4.40
CA ALA A 6 -23.45 8.96 4.36
C ALA A 6 -22.14 9.47 3.77
N ARG A 7 -21.30 10.07 4.60
CA ARG A 7 -19.91 10.39 4.29
C ARG A 7 -19.17 9.06 4.16
N ILE A 8 -19.19 8.49 2.96
CA ILE A 8 -18.43 7.28 2.62
C ILE A 8 -16.97 7.59 2.95
N PRO A 9 -16.35 6.95 3.96
CA PRO A 9 -14.94 7.17 4.24
C PRO A 9 -14.15 6.77 2.99
N ASN A 10 -13.10 7.53 2.67
CA ASN A 10 -12.23 7.21 1.55
C ASN A 10 -11.47 5.91 1.85
N ILE A 11 -12.07 4.75 1.50
CA ILE A 11 -11.51 3.40 1.66
C ILE A 11 -10.44 3.14 0.58
N ASP A 12 -10.45 3.92 -0.50
CA ASP A 12 -9.54 3.75 -1.64
C ASP A 12 -8.16 4.39 -1.40
N GLY A 13 -8.01 5.18 -0.33
CA GLY A 13 -6.74 5.77 0.06
C GLY A 13 -5.74 4.71 0.53
N GLN A 14 -4.50 4.81 0.05
CA GLN A 14 -3.45 3.94 0.55
C GLN A 14 -3.22 4.16 2.05
N MET A 15 -3.00 3.07 2.80
CA MET A 15 -2.75 3.13 4.23
C MET A 15 -1.48 3.93 4.53
N GLN A 16 -1.65 5.03 5.26
CA GLN A 16 -0.58 5.91 5.71
C GLN A 16 -0.35 5.71 7.22
N ILE A 17 0.91 5.57 7.62
CA ILE A 17 1.36 5.58 9.01
C ILE A 17 2.08 6.90 9.27
N LEU A 18 1.48 7.77 10.10
CA LEU A 18 1.98 9.13 10.36
C LEU A 18 2.14 9.93 9.06
N TRP A 19 3.38 10.09 8.58
CA TRP A 19 3.75 10.78 7.33
C TRP A 19 4.43 9.84 6.32
N TRP A 20 4.40 8.53 6.58
CA TRP A 20 4.97 7.49 5.73
C TRP A 20 3.85 6.65 5.14
N GLU A 21 4.00 6.28 3.88
CA GLU A 21 3.12 5.29 3.25
C GLU A 21 3.56 3.87 3.62
N MET A 22 2.61 2.93 3.69
CA MET A 22 2.91 1.54 4.11
C MET A 22 3.93 0.83 3.22
N ASP A 23 3.93 1.11 1.93
CA ASP A 23 4.90 0.58 0.97
C ASP A 23 6.31 1.15 1.17
N GLU A 24 6.45 2.43 1.53
CA GLU A 24 7.73 3.03 1.91
C GLU A 24 8.36 2.27 3.08
N LEU A 25 7.56 1.97 4.11
CA LEU A 25 8.01 1.21 5.27
C LEU A 25 8.43 -0.21 4.91
N ILE A 26 7.67 -0.88 4.04
CA ILE A 26 7.99 -2.23 3.57
C ILE A 26 9.35 -2.24 2.84
N VAL A 27 9.59 -1.27 1.95
CA VAL A 27 10.87 -1.17 1.23
C VAL A 27 12.04 -0.94 2.19
N MET A 28 11.87 -0.02 3.13
CA MET A 28 12.91 0.30 4.11
C MET A 28 13.24 -0.93 4.98
N LEU A 29 12.22 -1.69 5.39
CA LEU A 29 12.38 -2.94 6.15
C LEU A 29 13.13 -3.99 5.32
N VAL A 30 12.74 -4.22 4.06
CA VAL A 30 13.39 -5.20 3.19
C VAL A 30 14.88 -4.87 2.98
N CYS A 31 15.21 -3.61 2.67
CA CYS A 31 16.60 -3.18 2.51
C CYS A 31 17.40 -3.32 3.81
N THR A 32 16.79 -3.04 4.96
CA THR A 32 17.44 -3.22 6.27
C THR A 32 17.68 -4.70 6.56
N CYS A 33 16.70 -5.58 6.30
CA CYS A 33 16.85 -7.03 6.46
C CYS A 33 17.96 -7.59 5.55
N LEU A 34 18.04 -7.12 4.31
CA LEU A 34 19.15 -7.46 3.41
C LEU A 34 20.50 -6.95 3.97
N GLY A 35 20.55 -5.72 4.46
CA GLY A 35 21.73 -5.17 5.12
C GLY A 35 22.22 -6.01 6.30
N ILE A 36 21.30 -6.51 7.12
CA ILE A 36 21.62 -7.44 8.22
C ILE A 36 22.17 -8.76 7.67
N ALA A 37 21.56 -9.32 6.61
CA ALA A 37 22.02 -10.57 5.99
C ALA A 37 23.46 -10.46 5.45
N PHE A 38 23.87 -9.29 4.96
CA PHE A 38 25.24 -9.02 4.50
C PHE A 38 26.19 -8.54 5.62
N GLY A 39 25.74 -8.46 6.87
CA GLY A 39 26.55 -7.96 8.00
C GLY A 39 26.79 -6.44 7.97
N MET A 40 26.06 -5.71 7.13
CA MET A 40 26.19 -4.28 6.88
C MET A 40 24.87 -3.55 7.17
N MET A 41 24.43 -3.58 8.43
CA MET A 41 23.14 -3.03 8.86
C MET A 41 23.02 -1.52 8.63
N ILE A 42 24.03 -0.73 9.06
CA ILE A 42 24.02 0.74 8.95
C ILE A 42 23.91 1.20 7.49
N PRO A 43 24.76 0.76 6.55
CA PRO A 43 24.63 1.17 5.15
C PRO A 43 23.38 0.58 4.50
N GLY A 44 22.92 -0.62 4.90
CA GLY A 44 21.66 -1.18 4.42
C GLY A 44 20.44 -0.33 4.79
N ALA A 45 20.40 0.20 6.01
CA ALA A 45 19.35 1.12 6.46
C ALA A 45 19.40 2.47 5.72
N ILE A 46 20.59 3.02 5.49
CA ILE A 46 20.76 4.28 4.73
C ILE A 46 20.29 4.10 3.28
N VAL A 47 20.71 3.01 2.63
CA VAL A 47 20.27 2.67 1.27
C VAL A 47 18.75 2.47 1.25
N GLY A 48 18.20 1.73 2.22
CA GLY A 48 16.75 1.53 2.34
C GLY A 48 15.98 2.84 2.46
N PHE A 49 16.47 3.80 3.25
CA PHE A 49 15.85 5.12 3.38
C PHE A 49 15.89 5.91 2.06
N ILE A 50 17.04 5.92 1.37
CA ILE A 50 17.19 6.63 0.09
C ILE A 50 16.27 6.01 -0.98
N VAL A 51 16.25 4.68 -1.08
CA VAL A 51 15.41 3.96 -2.04
C VAL A 51 13.93 4.17 -1.74
N SER A 52 13.53 4.12 -0.46
CA SER A 52 12.17 4.41 -0.04
C SER A 52 11.73 5.81 -0.48
N LYS A 53 12.57 6.84 -0.27
CA LYS A 53 12.25 8.21 -0.70
C LYS A 53 12.24 8.39 -2.21
N ALA A 54 13.09 7.68 -2.94
CA ALA A 54 13.09 7.70 -4.40
C ALA A 54 11.78 7.09 -4.94
N ILE A 55 11.34 5.96 -4.39
CA ILE A 55 10.08 5.31 -4.77
C ILE A 55 8.87 6.19 -4.42
N ALA A 56 8.86 6.78 -3.23
CA ALA A 56 7.81 7.73 -2.81
C ALA A 56 7.69 8.89 -3.79
N ARG A 57 8.83 9.47 -4.19
CA ARG A 57 8.87 10.56 -5.18
C ARG A 57 8.34 10.13 -6.54
N MET A 58 8.74 8.96 -7.03
CA MET A 58 8.24 8.41 -8.30
C MET A 58 6.74 8.12 -8.26
N LYS A 59 6.22 7.79 -7.08
CA LYS A 59 4.81 7.49 -6.87
C LYS A 59 3.94 8.75 -6.81
N MET A 60 4.43 9.84 -6.21
CA MET A 60 3.75 11.14 -6.26
C MET A 60 3.52 11.64 -7.70
N GLU A 61 4.35 11.23 -8.65
CA GLU A 61 4.23 11.59 -10.07
C GLU A 61 3.27 10.67 -10.87
N LYS A 62 2.82 9.55 -10.30
CA LYS A 62 1.99 8.54 -11.00
C LYS A 62 0.66 8.31 -10.31
N ALA A 63 -0.35 7.94 -11.10
CA ALA A 63 -1.71 7.68 -10.62
C ALA A 63 -1.75 6.55 -9.57
N ASP A 64 -2.59 6.74 -8.56
CA ASP A 64 -2.84 5.78 -7.48
C ASP A 64 -3.20 4.39 -8.06
N GLY A 65 -2.54 3.34 -7.57
CA GLY A 65 -2.78 1.95 -8.01
C GLY A 65 -1.90 1.40 -9.15
N TYR A 66 -0.97 2.18 -9.71
CA TYR A 66 -0.05 1.70 -10.78
C TYR A 66 0.76 0.46 -10.36
N TYR A 67 1.23 0.42 -9.11
CA TYR A 67 1.99 -0.72 -8.58
C TYR A 67 1.13 -1.98 -8.41
N LEU A 68 -0.12 -1.83 -7.98
CA LEU A 68 -1.08 -2.93 -7.88
C LEU A 68 -1.37 -3.51 -9.27
N HIS A 69 -1.44 -2.65 -10.30
CA HIS A 69 -1.62 -3.05 -11.69
C HIS A 69 -0.39 -3.77 -12.27
N LEU A 70 0.82 -3.32 -11.94
CA LEU A 70 2.06 -4.01 -12.30
C LEU A 70 2.17 -5.39 -11.64
N LEU A 71 1.84 -5.48 -10.35
CA LEU A 71 1.82 -6.75 -9.62
C LEU A 71 0.75 -7.70 -10.18
N TRP A 72 -0.36 -7.17 -10.70
CA TRP A 72 -1.37 -7.93 -11.43
C TRP A 72 -0.80 -8.51 -12.74
N TRP A 73 -0.06 -7.73 -13.53
CA TRP A 73 0.63 -8.23 -14.73
C TRP A 73 1.65 -9.34 -14.42
N HIS A 74 2.35 -9.23 -13.30
CA HIS A 74 3.33 -10.24 -12.88
C HIS A 74 2.71 -11.45 -12.15
N GLY A 75 1.38 -11.51 -11.98
CA GLY A 75 0.67 -12.65 -11.41
C GLY A 75 0.93 -12.89 -9.92
N LEU A 76 1.55 -11.92 -9.22
CA LEU A 76 1.91 -12.02 -7.80
C LEU A 76 0.74 -11.74 -6.85
N PHE A 77 -0.37 -11.21 -7.36
CA PHE A 77 -1.58 -10.94 -6.57
C PHE A 77 -2.67 -11.96 -6.92
N PRO A 78 -2.93 -12.98 -6.08
CA PRO A 78 -4.13 -13.79 -6.23
C PRO A 78 -5.32 -12.88 -5.97
N LEU A 79 -6.16 -12.72 -6.99
CA LEU A 79 -7.42 -11.98 -6.92
C LEU A 79 -8.16 -12.40 -5.65
N ILE A 80 -8.21 -11.52 -4.65
CA ILE A 80 -9.20 -11.61 -3.59
C ILE A 80 -10.54 -11.59 -4.32
N LYS A 81 -11.13 -12.78 -4.45
CA LYS A 81 -12.39 -13.04 -5.13
C LYS A 81 -13.57 -12.64 -4.23
N LEU A 82 -13.38 -11.68 -3.33
CA LEU A 82 -14.47 -11.00 -2.63
C LEU A 82 -15.07 -9.94 -3.56
N ARG A 83 -15.50 -10.37 -4.75
CA ARG A 83 -16.51 -9.60 -5.48
C ARG A 83 -17.80 -9.81 -4.70
N VAL A 84 -18.14 -8.86 -3.84
CA VAL A 84 -19.53 -8.77 -3.37
C VAL A 84 -20.38 -8.70 -4.64
N PRO A 85 -21.30 -9.64 -4.85
CA PRO A 85 -22.17 -9.56 -6.01
C PRO A 85 -22.99 -8.26 -5.93
N HIS A 86 -22.99 -7.51 -7.04
CA HIS A 86 -23.59 -6.17 -7.14
C HIS A 86 -25.07 -6.08 -6.71
N TRP A 87 -25.78 -7.21 -6.65
CA TRP A 87 -27.18 -7.28 -6.25
C TRP A 87 -27.42 -7.30 -4.72
N ILE A 88 -26.38 -7.45 -3.88
CA ILE A 88 -26.51 -7.41 -2.42
C ILE A 88 -26.36 -5.95 -1.96
N ARG A 89 -27.47 -5.36 -1.48
CA ARG A 89 -27.54 -3.94 -1.10
C ARG A 89 -27.42 -3.68 0.41
N GLU A 90 -27.54 -4.72 1.23
CA GLU A 90 -27.56 -4.58 2.69
C GLU A 90 -26.69 -5.68 3.32
N PHE A 91 -25.68 -5.25 4.08
CA PHE A 91 -24.89 -6.13 4.94
C PHE A 91 -25.43 -5.97 6.36
N TYR A 92 -26.04 -7.02 6.91
CA TYR A 92 -26.39 -7.04 8.33
C TYR A 92 -25.12 -7.34 9.13
N GLU A 93 -24.67 -6.37 9.92
CA GLU A 93 -23.71 -6.63 10.98
C GLU A 93 -24.45 -7.34 12.12
N VAL A 94 -24.02 -8.56 12.46
CA VAL A 94 -24.52 -9.34 13.62
C VAL A 94 -23.63 -9.04 14.83
#